data_AF-A0A7W9NEH8-F1
#
_entry.id   AF-A0A7W9NEH8-F1
#
_cell.length_a   1.000
_cell.length_b   1.000
_cell.length_c   1.000
_cell.angle_alpha   90.00
_cell.angle_beta   90.00
_cell.angle_gamma   90.00
#
_symmetry.space_group_name_H-M   'P 1'
#
loop_
_entity.id
_entity.type
_entity.pdbx_description
1 polymer ?
#
loop_
_entity_poly.entity_id
_entity_poly.type
_entity_poly.pdbx_seq_one_letter_code
_entity_poly.pdbx_strand_id
1 'polypeptide(L)'
;MGDFFKTLATKLAERWVTLLVVPGALLVFAAWVGGRLRQAHALDWAALQGDLAATVADLTRQSWATQAVLVIAALLVSTGVGLAVQALAGVTKIVWLGQWPQPLRWLARWRTSRRVRRWYRRLERRRELERAHPAEQRTPEQQRQINEAAARVNRLCWAEPGRPTWMGDRGHSVEKIILDRQGLDLAFAWPRLWLVLPETPRAEITAANAAFAAAVATGTWAVPYLLLGIMWWPAAVAGLVVGVTGWVRGRSAASELALLTEATLDLHGRTLAVALGVAAEDTVGPLELEEGQRISTMARKGR
;
A
#
# COMPACT_ATOMS: atom_id res chain seq x y z
N MET A 1 23.59 17.97 23.82
CA MET A 1 22.52 18.37 22.87
C MET A 1 23.01 18.49 21.43
N GLY A 2 24.21 19.03 21.14
CA GLY A 2 24.75 19.13 19.77
C GLY A 2 24.87 17.80 19.01
N ASP A 3 25.31 16.73 19.68
CA ASP A 3 25.45 15.41 19.04
C ASP A 3 24.13 14.75 18.67
N PHE A 4 23.05 14.99 19.42
CA PHE A 4 21.72 14.50 19.07
C PHE A 4 21.22 15.17 17.78
N PHE A 5 21.30 16.51 17.71
CA PHE A 5 20.89 17.25 16.50
C PHE A 5 21.78 16.93 15.30
N LYS A 6 23.09 16.74 15.51
CA LYS A 6 24.02 16.30 14.46
C LYS A 6 23.65 14.91 13.95
N THR A 7 23.40 13.95 14.85
CA THR A 7 23.00 12.58 14.47
C THR A 7 21.64 12.58 13.76
N LEU A 8 20.68 13.37 14.24
CA LEU A 8 19.39 13.55 13.59
C LEU A 8 19.55 14.15 12.20
N ALA A 9 20.36 15.20 12.05
CA ALA A 9 20.64 15.86 10.79
C ALA A 9 21.35 14.92 9.81
N THR A 10 22.34 14.14 10.25
CA THR A 10 23.03 13.15 9.40
C THR A 10 22.09 12.05 8.95
N LYS A 11 21.31 11.44 9.86
CA LYS A 11 20.33 10.40 9.49
C LYS A 11 19.26 10.93 8.56
N LEU A 12 18.83 12.18 8.77
CA LEU A 12 17.89 12.84 7.89
C LEU A 12 18.55 13.06 6.52
N ALA A 13 19.74 13.65 6.45
CA ALA A 13 20.46 13.85 5.20
C ALA A 13 20.66 12.54 4.40
N GLU A 14 21.12 11.46 5.05
CA GLU A 14 21.27 10.14 4.43
C GLU A 14 19.94 9.61 3.87
N ARG A 15 18.85 9.76 4.64
CA ARG A 15 17.52 9.31 4.23
C ARG A 15 16.96 10.13 3.06
N TRP A 16 17.22 11.43 3.03
CA TRP A 16 16.79 12.29 1.93
C TRP A 16 17.59 12.04 0.66
N VAL A 17 18.91 11.81 0.78
CA VAL A 17 19.75 11.43 -0.37
C VAL A 17 19.27 10.13 -0.98
N THR A 18 19.04 9.10 -0.16
CA THR A 18 18.64 7.76 -0.64
C THR A 18 17.21 7.71 -1.16
N LEU A 19 16.27 8.46 -0.57
CA LEU A 19 14.86 8.42 -0.97
C LEU A 19 14.48 9.44 -2.07
N LEU A 20 15.19 10.58 -2.16
CA LEU A 20 14.85 11.65 -3.10
C LEU A 20 15.94 11.91 -4.13
N VAL A 21 17.17 12.19 -3.67
CA VAL A 21 18.23 12.69 -4.56
C VAL A 21 18.68 11.63 -5.55
N VAL A 22 19.00 10.42 -5.07
CA VAL A 22 19.51 9.34 -5.94
C VAL A 22 18.44 8.90 -6.94
N PRO A 23 17.19 8.57 -6.55
CA PRO A 23 16.16 8.21 -7.52
C PRO A 23 15.81 9.36 -8.47
N GLY A 24 15.79 10.61 -7.97
CA GLY A 24 15.57 11.80 -8.78
C GLY A 24 16.66 12.00 -9.83
N ALA A 25 17.92 11.85 -9.44
CA ALA A 25 19.07 11.94 -10.35
C ALA A 25 19.03 10.84 -11.42
N LEU A 26 18.66 9.60 -11.05
CA LEU A 26 18.47 8.52 -12.01
C LEU A 26 17.38 8.82 -13.02
N LEU A 27 16.26 9.42 -12.60
CA LEU A 27 15.19 9.82 -13.51
C LEU A 27 15.62 10.97 -14.42
N VAL A 28 16.30 11.98 -13.88
CA VAL A 28 16.84 13.12 -14.66
C VAL A 28 17.84 12.62 -15.70
N PHE A 29 18.74 11.72 -15.32
CA PHE A 29 19.69 11.10 -16.23
C PHE A 29 18.98 10.28 -17.30
N ALA A 30 17.99 9.45 -16.93
CA ALA A 30 17.18 8.70 -17.89
C ALA A 30 16.44 9.62 -18.87
N ALA A 31 15.94 10.77 -18.39
CA ALA A 31 15.28 11.77 -19.23
C ALA A 31 16.26 12.42 -20.22
N TRP A 32 17.49 12.72 -19.77
CA TRP A 32 18.56 13.22 -20.64
C TRP A 32 18.92 12.19 -21.73
N VAL A 33 19.13 10.94 -21.36
CA VAL A 33 19.39 9.83 -22.31
C VAL A 33 18.24 9.68 -23.30
N GLY A 34 16.99 9.67 -22.80
CA GLY A 34 15.81 9.53 -23.65
C GLY A 34 15.59 10.70 -24.59
N GLY A 35 15.97 11.92 -24.19
CA GLY A 35 15.95 13.10 -25.05
C GLY A 35 16.94 13.03 -26.21
N ARG A 36 18.10 12.39 -25.99
CA ARG A 36 19.17 12.23 -26.99
C ARG A 36 18.91 11.05 -27.94
N LEU A 37 18.72 9.85 -27.38
CA LEU A 37 18.61 8.60 -28.15
C LEU A 37 17.21 8.39 -28.78
N ARG A 38 16.17 8.93 -28.13
CA ARG A 38 14.75 8.76 -28.50
C ARG A 38 14.39 7.28 -28.69
N GLN A 39 13.34 6.97 -29.46
CA GLN A 39 12.87 5.59 -29.63
C GLN A 39 13.76 4.76 -30.57
N ALA A 40 14.29 5.36 -31.64
CA ALA A 40 14.97 4.62 -32.71
C ALA A 40 16.37 4.11 -32.31
N HIS A 41 17.11 4.87 -31.49
CA HIS A 41 18.47 4.54 -31.06
C HIS A 41 18.53 4.22 -29.57
N ALA A 42 17.42 3.74 -28.99
CA ALA A 42 17.25 3.62 -27.55
C ALA A 42 18.32 2.78 -26.81
N LEU A 43 19.00 1.87 -27.52
CA LEU A 43 20.08 1.04 -26.99
C LEU A 43 21.43 1.29 -27.69
N ASP A 44 21.56 2.38 -28.44
CA ASP A 44 22.83 2.73 -29.08
C ASP A 44 23.84 3.24 -28.04
N TRP A 45 24.64 2.30 -27.55
CA TRP A 45 25.65 2.56 -26.53
C TRP A 45 26.77 3.47 -27.04
N ALA A 46 27.11 3.40 -28.33
CA ALA A 46 28.17 4.21 -28.92
C ALA A 46 27.74 5.68 -29.01
N ALA A 47 26.51 5.93 -29.46
CA ALA A 47 25.94 7.28 -29.48
C ALA A 47 25.88 7.89 -28.08
N LEU A 48 25.47 7.10 -27.07
CA LEU A 48 25.44 7.54 -25.67
C LEU A 48 26.83 7.90 -25.13
N GLN A 49 27.83 7.06 -25.39
CA GLN A 49 29.21 7.34 -24.97
C GLN A 49 29.75 8.62 -25.61
N GLY A 50 29.45 8.86 -26.89
CA GLY A 50 29.82 10.08 -27.61
C GLY A 50 29.18 11.33 -27.00
N ASP A 51 27.86 11.30 -26.78
CA ASP A 51 27.12 12.41 -26.17
C ASP A 51 27.58 12.69 -24.73
N LEU A 52 27.88 11.65 -23.95
CA LEU A 52 28.37 11.77 -22.59
C LEU A 52 29.78 12.39 -22.57
N ALA A 53 30.68 11.89 -23.42
CA ALA A 53 32.04 12.43 -23.54
C ALA A 53 32.04 13.89 -23.97
N ALA A 54 31.21 14.26 -24.94
CA ALA A 54 31.04 15.65 -25.39
C ALA A 54 30.54 16.56 -24.25
N THR A 55 29.53 16.10 -23.51
CA THR A 55 28.97 16.86 -22.38
C THR A 55 29.99 17.06 -21.26
N VAL A 56 30.77 16.03 -20.93
CA VAL A 56 31.84 16.13 -19.93
C VAL A 56 32.96 17.05 -20.40
N ALA A 57 33.36 16.97 -21.67
CA ALA A 57 34.37 17.86 -22.25
C ALA A 57 33.93 19.33 -22.29
N ASP A 58 32.65 19.61 -22.54
CA ASP A 58 32.08 20.95 -22.42
C ASP A 58 32.14 21.46 -20.98
N LEU A 59 31.83 20.59 -20.01
CA LEU A 59 31.84 20.94 -18.59
C LEU A 59 33.26 21.23 -18.06
N THR A 60 34.25 20.44 -18.46
CA THR A 60 35.65 20.63 -18.03
C THR A 60 36.28 21.89 -18.60
N ARG A 61 35.78 22.39 -19.74
CA ARG A 61 36.19 23.67 -20.34
C ARG A 61 35.63 24.90 -19.60
N GLN A 62 34.62 24.73 -18.74
CA GLN A 62 34.03 25.82 -17.98
C GLN A 62 34.87 26.18 -16.75
N SER A 63 34.67 27.39 -16.23
CA SER A 63 35.26 27.81 -14.96
C SER A 63 34.79 26.92 -13.79
N TRP A 64 35.62 26.76 -12.76
CA TRP A 64 35.27 25.99 -11.56
C TRP A 64 33.98 26.51 -10.89
N ALA A 65 33.74 27.83 -10.93
CA ALA A 65 32.53 28.44 -10.40
C ALA A 65 31.29 28.01 -11.20
N THR A 66 31.38 28.00 -12.53
CA THR A 66 30.32 27.50 -13.41
C THR A 66 30.04 26.02 -13.17
N GLN A 67 31.09 25.20 -13.02
CA GLN A 67 30.95 23.77 -12.70
C GLN A 67 30.21 23.56 -11.37
N ALA A 68 30.59 24.30 -10.34
CA ALA A 68 29.91 24.24 -9.04
C ALA A 68 28.42 24.62 -9.16
N VAL A 69 28.09 25.67 -9.90
CA VAL A 69 26.71 26.08 -10.15
C VAL A 69 25.92 24.99 -10.89
N LEU A 70 26.51 24.36 -11.91
CA LEU A 70 25.87 23.28 -12.66
C LEU A 70 25.61 22.04 -11.81
N VAL A 71 26.55 21.65 -10.95
CA VAL A 71 26.36 20.54 -10.00
C VAL A 71 25.24 20.86 -9.01
N ILE A 72 25.25 22.06 -8.44
CA ILE A 72 24.18 22.52 -7.53
C ILE A 72 22.83 22.50 -8.25
N ALA A 73 22.76 23.01 -9.48
CA ALA A 73 21.54 22.99 -10.28
C ALA A 73 21.04 21.57 -10.55
N ALA A 74 21.94 20.63 -10.90
CA ALA A 74 21.59 19.23 -11.12
C ALA A 74 21.05 18.56 -9.84
N LEU A 75 21.66 18.84 -8.68
CA LEU A 75 21.19 18.36 -7.38
C LEU A 75 19.82 18.95 -7.00
N LEU A 76 19.60 20.24 -7.26
CA LEU A 76 18.32 20.90 -7.02
C LEU A 76 17.21 20.34 -7.91
N VAL A 77 17.47 20.13 -9.20
CA VAL A 77 16.51 19.50 -10.12
C VAL A 77 16.20 18.07 -9.67
N SER A 78 17.22 17.28 -9.33
CA SER A 78 17.05 15.91 -8.86
C SER A 78 16.21 15.85 -7.57
N THR A 79 16.48 16.77 -6.63
CA THR A 79 15.71 16.89 -5.38
C THR A 79 14.28 17.33 -5.65
N GLY A 80 14.07 18.33 -6.52
CA GLY A 80 12.75 18.82 -6.90
C GLY A 80 11.89 17.75 -7.56
N VAL A 81 12.48 16.95 -8.46
CA VAL A 81 11.86 15.78 -9.07
C VAL A 81 11.49 14.74 -8.02
N GLY A 82 12.42 14.41 -7.11
CA GLY A 82 12.14 13.48 -6.01
C GLY A 82 10.97 13.92 -5.12
N LEU A 83 10.93 15.21 -4.77
CA LEU A 83 9.81 15.80 -4.02
C LEU A 83 8.49 15.73 -4.79
N ALA A 84 8.49 16.05 -6.08
CA ALA A 84 7.30 15.98 -6.92
C ALA A 84 6.74 14.55 -6.99
N VAL A 85 7.61 13.56 -7.19
CA VAL A 85 7.21 12.15 -7.19
C VAL A 85 6.72 11.72 -5.81
N GLN A 86 7.37 12.14 -4.73
CA GLN A 86 6.94 11.80 -3.37
C GLN A 86 5.58 12.43 -3.02
N ALA A 87 5.27 13.62 -3.51
CA ALA A 87 3.95 14.23 -3.36
C ALA A 87 2.84 13.38 -4.05
N LEU A 88 3.16 12.68 -5.14
CA LEU A 88 2.24 11.76 -5.81
C LEU A 88 1.98 10.48 -5.01
N ALA A 89 2.78 10.16 -3.98
CA ALA A 89 2.58 8.95 -3.19
C ALA A 89 1.22 8.91 -2.49
N GLY A 90 0.68 10.07 -2.10
CA GLY A 90 -0.69 10.18 -1.57
C GLY A 90 -1.75 9.78 -2.61
N VAL A 91 -1.56 10.18 -3.86
CA VAL A 91 -2.44 9.80 -4.98
C VAL A 91 -2.33 8.29 -5.26
N THR A 92 -1.11 7.75 -5.30
CA THR A 92 -0.87 6.30 -5.45
C THR A 92 -1.58 5.52 -4.35
N LYS A 93 -1.48 5.97 -3.09
CA LYS A 93 -2.18 5.38 -1.93
C LYS A 93 -3.70 5.42 -2.12
N ILE A 94 -4.27 6.56 -2.48
CA ILE A 94 -5.71 6.72 -2.75
C ILE A 94 -6.18 5.77 -3.84
N VAL A 95 -5.41 5.65 -4.93
CA VAL A 95 -5.71 4.75 -6.05
C VAL A 95 -5.70 3.30 -5.57
N TRP A 96 -4.65 2.89 -4.84
CA TRP A 96 -4.47 1.53 -4.34
C TRP A 96 -5.51 1.13 -3.30
N LEU A 97 -5.88 2.03 -2.38
CA LEU A 97 -6.91 1.80 -1.36
C LEU A 97 -8.34 2.00 -1.89
N GLY A 98 -8.50 2.48 -3.12
CA GLY A 98 -9.82 2.63 -3.73
C GLY A 98 -10.63 3.82 -3.20
N GLN A 99 -9.98 4.81 -2.57
CA GLN A 99 -10.60 6.01 -1.99
C GLN A 99 -10.78 7.12 -3.05
N TRP A 100 -11.23 6.75 -4.25
CA TRP A 100 -11.14 7.60 -5.42
C TRP A 100 -11.97 8.89 -5.30
N PRO A 101 -11.45 10.03 -5.79
CA PRO A 101 -12.12 11.32 -5.68
C PRO A 101 -13.44 11.36 -6.46
N GLN A 102 -14.27 12.37 -6.19
CA GLN A 102 -15.62 12.54 -6.75
C GLN A 102 -15.72 12.25 -8.27
N PRO A 103 -14.83 12.79 -9.14
CA PRO A 103 -14.93 12.57 -10.59
C PRO A 103 -14.79 11.10 -11.01
N LEU A 104 -14.10 10.29 -10.20
CA LEU A 104 -13.85 8.87 -10.45
C LEU A 104 -14.78 7.95 -9.66
N ARG A 105 -15.75 8.49 -8.91
CA ARG A 105 -16.67 7.67 -8.09
C ARG A 105 -17.55 6.75 -8.93
N TRP A 106 -17.97 7.16 -10.12
CA TRP A 106 -18.74 6.30 -11.02
C TRP A 106 -17.95 5.04 -11.38
N LEU A 107 -16.65 5.19 -11.66
CA LEU A 107 -15.76 4.09 -11.98
C LEU A 107 -15.50 3.22 -10.75
N ALA A 108 -15.33 3.84 -9.58
CA ALA A 108 -15.20 3.11 -8.32
C ALA A 108 -16.43 2.23 -8.06
N ARG A 109 -17.65 2.79 -8.16
CA ARG A 109 -18.91 2.05 -8.01
C ARG A 109 -19.01 0.92 -9.02
N TRP A 110 -18.77 1.21 -10.29
CA TRP A 110 -18.81 0.19 -11.34
C TRP A 110 -17.82 -0.96 -11.09
N ARG A 111 -16.58 -0.66 -10.69
CA ARG A 111 -15.59 -1.70 -10.33
C ARG A 111 -16.03 -2.48 -9.11
N THR A 112 -16.50 -1.82 -8.04
CA THR A 112 -17.02 -2.49 -6.84
C THR A 112 -18.17 -3.41 -7.21
N SER A 113 -19.17 -2.95 -7.97
CA SER A 113 -20.31 -3.79 -8.39
C SER A 113 -19.87 -4.98 -9.24
N ARG A 114 -18.89 -4.81 -10.13
CA ARG A 114 -18.31 -5.94 -10.89
C ARG A 114 -17.63 -6.96 -9.97
N ARG A 115 -16.93 -6.48 -8.93
CA ARG A 115 -16.28 -7.35 -7.94
C ARG A 115 -17.30 -8.08 -7.07
N VAL A 116 -18.34 -7.40 -6.59
CA VAL A 116 -19.47 -7.98 -5.84
C VAL A 116 -20.13 -9.09 -6.66
N ARG A 117 -20.48 -8.84 -7.92
CA ARG A 117 -21.03 -9.89 -8.82
C ARG A 117 -20.09 -11.08 -9.01
N ARG A 118 -18.78 -10.83 -9.10
CA ARG A 118 -17.78 -11.91 -9.21
C ARG A 118 -17.65 -12.69 -7.90
N TRP A 119 -17.81 -12.04 -6.76
CA TRP A 119 -17.77 -12.65 -5.45
C TRP A 119 -18.99 -13.55 -5.22
N TYR A 120 -20.21 -13.04 -5.44
CA TYR A 120 -21.44 -13.82 -5.31
C TYR A 120 -21.44 -15.06 -6.20
N ARG A 121 -21.00 -14.95 -7.46
CA ARG A 121 -20.89 -16.14 -8.35
C ARG A 121 -19.97 -17.23 -7.79
N ARG A 122 -18.89 -16.86 -7.12
CA ARG A 122 -17.97 -17.84 -6.50
C ARG A 122 -18.50 -18.40 -5.20
N LEU A 123 -19.16 -17.54 -4.41
CA LEU A 123 -19.81 -17.95 -3.18
C LEU A 123 -20.95 -18.93 -3.46
N GLU A 124 -21.75 -18.67 -4.49
CA GLU A 124 -22.83 -19.58 -4.91
C GLU A 124 -22.28 -20.94 -5.31
N ARG A 125 -21.20 -20.98 -6.09
CA ARG A 125 -20.54 -22.24 -6.44
C ARG A 125 -20.05 -23.02 -5.22
N ARG A 126 -19.53 -22.34 -4.19
CA ARG A 126 -19.17 -22.99 -2.92
C ARG A 126 -20.41 -23.55 -2.22
N ARG A 127 -21.48 -22.75 -2.12
CA ARG A 127 -22.74 -23.14 -1.47
C ARG A 127 -23.44 -24.28 -2.19
N GLU A 128 -23.33 -24.37 -3.52
CA GLU A 128 -23.79 -25.51 -4.31
C GLU A 128 -23.07 -26.80 -3.91
N LEU A 129 -21.73 -26.76 -3.79
CA LEU A 129 -20.94 -27.91 -3.37
C LEU A 129 -21.26 -28.33 -1.92
N GLU A 130 -21.43 -27.37 -1.01
CA GLU A 130 -21.83 -27.63 0.38
C GLU A 130 -23.25 -28.25 0.46
N ARG A 131 -24.19 -27.81 -0.39
CA ARG A 131 -25.54 -28.39 -0.46
C ARG A 131 -25.56 -29.78 -1.08
N ALA A 132 -24.73 -30.02 -2.11
CA ALA A 132 -24.62 -31.32 -2.76
C ALA A 132 -23.93 -32.37 -1.88
N HIS A 133 -23.05 -31.93 -0.97
CA HIS A 133 -22.25 -32.80 -0.10
C HIS A 133 -22.31 -32.33 1.36
N PRO A 134 -23.40 -32.67 2.09
CA PRO A 134 -23.56 -32.33 3.50
C PRO A 134 -22.40 -32.82 4.37
N ALA A 135 -22.11 -32.11 5.46
CA ALA A 135 -20.94 -32.35 6.30
C ALA A 135 -20.83 -33.78 6.84
N GLU A 136 -21.97 -34.41 7.12
CA GLU A 136 -22.08 -35.77 7.66
C GLU A 136 -21.78 -36.87 6.63
N GLN A 137 -21.92 -36.58 5.33
CA GLN A 137 -21.89 -37.57 4.25
C GLN A 137 -20.77 -37.34 3.24
N ARG A 138 -19.97 -36.28 3.41
CA ARG A 138 -18.94 -35.88 2.44
C ARG A 138 -17.67 -36.72 2.56
N THR A 139 -17.11 -37.10 1.42
CA THR A 139 -15.78 -37.72 1.33
C THR A 139 -14.67 -36.68 1.52
N PRO A 140 -13.44 -37.11 1.87
CA PRO A 140 -12.29 -36.20 1.95
C PRO A 140 -12.02 -35.42 0.66
N GLU A 141 -12.29 -36.02 -0.50
CA GLU A 141 -12.13 -35.37 -1.81
C GLU A 141 -13.16 -34.25 -2.02
N GLN A 142 -14.42 -34.50 -1.68
CA GLN A 142 -15.47 -33.47 -1.72
C GLN A 142 -15.14 -32.31 -0.77
N GLN A 143 -14.57 -32.60 0.40
CA GLN A 143 -14.11 -31.56 1.32
C GLN A 143 -12.98 -30.72 0.73
N ARG A 144 -12.01 -31.35 0.03
CA ARG A 144 -10.96 -30.61 -0.69
C ARG A 144 -11.55 -29.66 -1.73
N GLN A 145 -12.52 -30.10 -2.51
CA GLN A 145 -13.17 -29.25 -3.53
C GLN A 145 -13.91 -28.06 -2.91
N ILE A 146 -14.59 -28.25 -1.77
CA ILE A 146 -15.23 -27.17 -1.01
C ILE A 146 -14.16 -26.20 -0.48
N ASN A 147 -13.06 -26.71 0.09
CA ASN A 147 -11.95 -25.90 0.60
C ASN A 147 -11.29 -25.09 -0.52
N GLU A 148 -11.11 -25.66 -1.71
CA GLU A 148 -10.59 -24.94 -2.88
C GLU A 148 -11.55 -23.87 -3.39
N ALA A 149 -12.87 -24.13 -3.35
CA ALA A 149 -13.88 -23.13 -3.66
C ALA A 149 -13.84 -21.99 -2.64
N ALA A 150 -13.72 -22.29 -1.35
CA ALA A 150 -13.55 -21.31 -0.28
C ALA A 150 -12.25 -20.50 -0.46
N ALA A 151 -11.13 -21.15 -0.78
CA ALA A 151 -9.86 -20.48 -1.07
C ALA A 151 -9.98 -19.55 -2.30
N ARG A 152 -10.73 -19.94 -3.34
CA ARG A 152 -11.02 -19.09 -4.51
C ARG A 152 -11.83 -17.84 -4.15
N VAL A 153 -12.79 -17.95 -3.23
CA VAL A 153 -13.53 -16.80 -2.68
C VAL A 153 -12.58 -15.91 -1.88
N ASN A 154 -11.83 -16.48 -0.92
CA ASN A 154 -10.91 -15.76 -0.04
C ASN A 154 -9.74 -15.07 -0.78
N ARG A 155 -9.30 -15.61 -1.93
CA ARG A 155 -8.34 -14.93 -2.81
C ARG A 155 -8.88 -13.61 -3.37
N LEU A 156 -10.19 -13.54 -3.62
CA LEU A 156 -10.85 -12.33 -4.08
C LEU A 156 -11.08 -11.34 -2.93
N CYS A 157 -11.72 -11.78 -1.86
CA CYS A 157 -12.10 -10.99 -0.68
C CYS A 157 -12.52 -11.93 0.47
N TRP A 158 -12.30 -11.55 1.74
CA TRP A 158 -12.75 -12.35 2.89
C TRP A 158 -14.20 -12.09 3.24
N ALA A 159 -14.65 -10.84 3.11
CA ALA A 159 -16.06 -10.46 3.23
C ALA A 159 -16.64 -10.08 1.87
N GLU A 160 -17.88 -9.61 1.83
CA GLU A 160 -18.43 -9.00 0.62
C GLU A 160 -17.59 -7.79 0.20
N PRO A 161 -17.20 -7.67 -1.09
CA PRO A 161 -16.39 -6.54 -1.55
C PRO A 161 -17.10 -5.18 -1.40
N GLY A 162 -16.43 -4.21 -0.77
CA GLY A 162 -16.92 -2.83 -0.63
C GLY A 162 -16.03 -1.79 -1.29
N ARG A 163 -14.82 -2.17 -1.73
CA ARG A 163 -13.86 -1.25 -2.37
C ARG A 163 -13.56 -1.65 -3.82
N PRO A 164 -13.17 -0.69 -4.68
CA PRO A 164 -12.92 -0.98 -6.10
C PRO A 164 -11.61 -1.75 -6.34
N THR A 165 -10.68 -1.72 -5.39
CA THR A 165 -9.36 -2.35 -5.46
C THR A 165 -9.19 -3.44 -4.42
N TRP A 166 -8.37 -4.44 -4.73
CA TRP A 166 -8.10 -5.55 -3.81
C TRP A 166 -7.46 -5.10 -2.49
N MET A 167 -6.50 -4.15 -2.52
CA MET A 167 -5.82 -3.68 -1.31
C MET A 167 -6.79 -2.92 -0.39
N GLY A 168 -7.63 -2.04 -0.94
CA GLY A 168 -8.67 -1.37 -0.16
C GLY A 168 -9.68 -2.35 0.45
N ASP A 169 -10.00 -3.40 -0.29
CA ASP A 169 -10.96 -4.42 0.15
C ASP A 169 -10.45 -5.28 1.29
N ARG A 170 -9.12 -5.42 1.46
CA ARG A 170 -8.53 -6.18 2.58
C ARG A 170 -8.87 -5.51 3.90
N GLY A 171 -8.62 -4.21 4.02
CA GLY A 171 -9.04 -3.45 5.20
C GLY A 171 -10.55 -3.44 5.39
N HIS A 172 -11.31 -3.22 4.32
CA HIS A 172 -12.78 -3.26 4.39
C HIS A 172 -13.33 -4.64 4.81
N SER A 173 -12.67 -5.73 4.41
CA SER A 173 -13.08 -7.07 4.83
C SER A 173 -12.97 -7.23 6.33
N VAL A 174 -11.86 -6.77 6.92
CA VAL A 174 -11.65 -6.83 8.37
C VAL A 174 -12.72 -6.01 9.08
N GLU A 175 -12.95 -4.76 8.64
CA GLU A 175 -14.01 -3.91 9.17
C GLU A 175 -15.38 -4.62 9.15
N LYS A 176 -15.74 -5.26 8.03
CA LYS A 176 -17.01 -5.99 7.89
C LYS A 176 -17.07 -7.24 8.77
N ILE A 177 -16.00 -8.06 8.79
CA ILE A 177 -15.93 -9.28 9.61
C ILE A 177 -16.07 -8.94 11.10
N ILE A 178 -15.37 -7.91 11.56
CA ILE A 178 -15.38 -7.48 12.96
C ILE A 178 -16.74 -6.90 13.34
N LEU A 179 -17.34 -6.09 12.45
CA LEU A 179 -18.69 -5.58 12.67
C LEU A 179 -19.72 -6.74 12.74
N ASP A 180 -19.65 -7.70 11.82
CA ASP A 180 -20.62 -8.81 11.74
C ASP A 180 -20.44 -9.84 12.88
N ARG A 181 -19.19 -10.10 13.32
CA ARG A 181 -18.90 -11.11 14.36
C ARG A 181 -18.89 -10.57 15.78
N GLN A 182 -18.35 -9.37 15.97
CA GLN A 182 -18.11 -8.79 17.29
C GLN A 182 -18.99 -7.55 17.53
N GLY A 183 -19.70 -7.04 16.53
CA GLY A 183 -20.58 -5.87 16.70
C GLY A 183 -19.80 -4.57 16.85
N LEU A 184 -18.49 -4.62 16.62
CA LEU A 184 -17.57 -3.52 16.86
C LEU A 184 -17.35 -2.71 15.57
N ASP A 185 -17.75 -1.45 15.59
CA ASP A 185 -17.44 -0.50 14.54
C ASP A 185 -15.99 -0.04 14.67
N LEU A 186 -15.14 -0.65 13.85
CA LEU A 186 -13.70 -0.43 13.86
C LEU A 186 -13.32 1.04 13.65
N ALA A 187 -14.08 1.80 12.85
CA ALA A 187 -13.76 3.20 12.57
C ALA A 187 -13.76 4.06 13.84
N PHE A 188 -14.64 3.76 14.81
CA PHE A 188 -14.75 4.49 16.07
C PHE A 188 -14.02 3.81 17.22
N ALA A 189 -13.94 2.49 17.21
CA ALA A 189 -13.26 1.71 18.24
C ALA A 189 -11.73 1.79 18.14
N TRP A 190 -11.18 1.90 16.92
CA TRP A 190 -9.74 1.82 16.67
C TRP A 190 -8.87 2.78 17.50
N PRO A 191 -9.19 4.09 17.62
CA PRO A 191 -8.36 4.99 18.43
C PRO A 191 -8.32 4.61 19.91
N ARG A 192 -9.39 4.02 20.45
CA ARG A 192 -9.47 3.60 21.85
C ARG A 192 -8.74 2.28 22.06
N LEU A 193 -8.93 1.34 21.13
CA LEU A 193 -8.15 0.11 21.11
C LEU A 193 -6.65 0.43 21.11
N TRP A 194 -6.20 1.33 20.24
CA TRP A 194 -4.80 1.71 20.14
C TRP A 194 -4.16 2.15 21.47
N LEU A 195 -4.94 2.82 22.33
CA LEU A 195 -4.48 3.29 23.64
C LEU A 195 -4.33 2.16 24.67
N VAL A 196 -5.12 1.09 24.55
CA VAL A 196 -5.07 -0.07 25.47
C VAL A 196 -4.20 -1.21 24.94
N LEU A 197 -3.76 -1.15 23.68
CA LEU A 197 -2.91 -2.19 23.11
C LEU A 197 -1.53 -2.26 23.78
N PRO A 198 -0.99 -3.46 24.04
CA PRO A 198 0.40 -3.63 24.42
C PRO A 198 1.38 -3.12 23.36
N GLU A 199 2.64 -2.93 23.74
CA GLU A 199 3.67 -2.38 22.85
C GLU A 199 3.96 -3.27 21.63
N THR A 200 4.04 -4.59 21.82
CA THR A 200 4.34 -5.55 20.75
C THR A 200 3.35 -5.49 19.58
N PRO A 201 2.02 -5.69 19.74
CA PRO A 201 1.08 -5.61 18.61
C PRO A 201 1.06 -4.20 17.99
N ARG A 202 1.25 -3.15 18.80
CA ARG A 202 1.35 -1.78 18.30
C ARG A 202 2.55 -1.58 17.37
N ALA A 203 3.71 -2.15 17.73
CA ALA A 203 4.92 -2.12 16.94
C ALA A 203 4.74 -2.88 15.61
N GLU A 204 4.16 -4.09 15.65
CA GLU A 204 3.90 -4.91 14.46
C GLU A 204 2.95 -4.22 13.46
N ILE A 205 1.84 -3.65 13.95
CA ILE A 205 0.90 -2.88 13.11
C ILE A 205 1.60 -1.64 12.50
N THR A 206 2.41 -0.94 13.29
CA THR A 206 3.17 0.22 12.82
C THR A 206 4.17 -0.17 11.74
N ALA A 207 4.87 -1.29 11.91
CA ALA A 207 5.82 -1.84 10.95
C ALA A 207 5.11 -2.24 9.63
N ALA A 208 3.98 -2.95 9.70
CA ALA A 208 3.20 -3.32 8.52
C ALA A 208 2.68 -2.08 7.77
N ASN A 209 2.20 -1.06 8.49
CA ASN A 209 1.78 0.21 7.89
C ASN A 209 2.96 0.97 7.23
N ALA A 210 4.15 0.95 7.87
CA ALA A 210 5.36 1.53 7.29
C ALA A 210 5.83 0.77 6.04
N ALA A 211 5.73 -0.57 6.02
CA ALA A 211 6.02 -1.39 4.86
C ALA A 211 5.07 -1.09 3.69
N PHE A 212 3.79 -0.90 3.96
CA PHE A 212 2.82 -0.48 2.96
C PHE A 212 3.15 0.92 2.40
N ALA A 213 3.48 1.88 3.27
CA ALA A 213 3.89 3.23 2.85
C ALA A 213 5.16 3.21 1.98
N ALA A 214 6.15 2.39 2.34
CA ALA A 214 7.34 2.20 1.53
C ALA A 214 7.03 1.59 0.16
N ALA A 215 6.14 0.59 0.11
CA ALA A 215 5.71 -0.02 -1.16
C ALA A 215 4.98 0.99 -2.07
N VAL A 216 4.12 1.84 -1.49
CA VAL A 216 3.47 2.95 -2.21
C VAL A 216 4.52 3.92 -2.77
N ALA A 217 5.50 4.31 -1.95
CA ALA A 217 6.58 5.20 -2.40
C ALA A 217 7.36 4.58 -3.58
N THR A 218 7.74 3.30 -3.49
CA THR A 218 8.37 2.58 -4.61
C THR A 218 7.47 2.55 -5.84
N GLY A 219 6.20 2.16 -5.71
CA GLY A 219 5.27 2.06 -6.84
C GLY A 219 4.98 3.42 -7.50
N THR A 220 5.14 4.52 -6.78
CA THR A 220 4.91 5.88 -7.31
C THR A 220 5.96 6.28 -8.35
N TRP A 221 7.21 5.80 -8.21
CA TRP A 221 8.26 6.03 -9.20
C TRP A 221 7.95 5.43 -10.57
N ALA A 222 7.04 4.45 -10.67
CA ALA A 222 6.64 3.88 -11.95
C ALA A 222 6.03 4.92 -12.91
N VAL A 223 5.27 5.90 -12.39
CA VAL A 223 4.55 6.88 -13.21
C VAL A 223 5.49 7.70 -14.10
N PRO A 224 6.50 8.42 -13.56
CA PRO A 224 7.40 9.19 -14.41
C PRO A 224 8.23 8.32 -15.37
N TYR A 225 8.65 7.12 -14.96
CA TYR A 225 9.37 6.20 -15.84
C TYR A 225 8.51 5.69 -17.01
N LEU A 226 7.23 5.40 -16.77
CA LEU A 226 6.29 5.02 -17.83
C LEU A 226 6.01 6.18 -18.79
N LEU A 227 5.88 7.40 -18.29
CA LEU A 227 5.75 8.60 -19.13
C LEU A 227 7.00 8.82 -19.99
N LEU A 228 8.19 8.68 -19.39
CA LEU A 228 9.46 8.74 -20.11
C LEU A 228 9.56 7.62 -21.17
N GLY A 229 8.96 6.46 -20.90
CA GLY A 229 8.81 5.35 -21.83
C GLY A 229 8.20 5.71 -23.20
N ILE A 230 7.37 6.76 -23.25
CA ILE A 230 6.79 7.28 -24.50
C ILE A 230 7.87 7.86 -25.42
N MET A 231 8.98 8.35 -24.86
CA MET A 231 10.12 8.88 -25.61
C MET A 231 11.29 7.89 -25.72
N TRP A 232 11.48 7.04 -24.71
CA TRP A 232 12.58 6.08 -24.62
C TRP A 232 12.12 4.79 -23.94
N TRP A 233 11.79 3.77 -24.74
CA TRP A 233 11.14 2.54 -24.25
C TRP A 233 11.85 1.81 -23.09
N PRO A 234 13.19 1.82 -22.90
CA PRO A 234 13.82 1.18 -21.75
C PRO A 234 13.34 1.75 -20.40
N ALA A 235 13.00 3.05 -20.36
CA ALA A 235 12.37 3.65 -19.18
C ALA A 235 11.00 3.04 -18.89
N ALA A 236 10.23 2.65 -19.91
CA ALA A 236 8.96 1.95 -19.71
C ALA A 236 9.16 0.61 -18.99
N VAL A 237 10.21 -0.14 -19.36
CA VAL A 237 10.56 -1.43 -18.71
C VAL A 237 10.95 -1.20 -17.25
N ALA A 238 11.82 -0.21 -16.98
CA ALA A 238 12.19 0.15 -15.62
C ALA A 238 10.96 0.55 -14.79
N GLY A 239 10.08 1.38 -15.36
CA GLY A 239 8.82 1.80 -14.73
C GLY A 239 7.88 0.62 -14.45
N LEU A 240 7.75 -0.33 -15.38
CA LEU A 240 6.96 -1.54 -15.20
C LEU A 240 7.51 -2.40 -14.05
N VAL A 241 8.82 -2.64 -14.02
CA VAL A 241 9.47 -3.43 -12.96
C VAL A 241 9.24 -2.78 -11.61
N VAL A 242 9.57 -1.49 -11.46
CA VAL A 242 9.40 -0.74 -10.21
C VAL A 242 7.92 -0.71 -9.78
N GLY A 243 7.01 -0.51 -10.73
CA GLY A 243 5.56 -0.50 -10.49
C GLY A 243 5.03 -1.84 -10.02
N VAL A 244 5.42 -2.94 -10.67
CA VAL A 244 5.05 -4.31 -10.27
C VAL A 244 5.64 -4.64 -8.91
N THR A 245 6.92 -4.33 -8.66
CA THR A 245 7.55 -4.53 -7.35
C THR A 245 6.81 -3.78 -6.24
N GLY A 246 6.52 -2.50 -6.45
CA GLY A 246 5.72 -1.71 -5.51
C GLY A 246 4.34 -2.31 -5.28
N TRP A 247 3.66 -2.73 -6.35
CA TRP A 247 2.32 -3.32 -6.27
C TRP A 247 2.31 -4.66 -5.53
N VAL A 248 3.24 -5.57 -5.81
CA VAL A 248 3.35 -6.87 -5.12
C VAL A 248 3.65 -6.64 -3.64
N ARG A 249 4.64 -5.81 -3.31
CA ARG A 249 4.97 -5.48 -1.91
C ARG A 249 3.79 -4.82 -1.19
N GLY A 250 3.08 -3.92 -1.86
CA GLY A 250 1.89 -3.27 -1.32
C GLY A 250 0.76 -4.25 -1.04
N ARG A 251 0.60 -5.29 -1.86
CA ARG A 251 -0.42 -6.33 -1.64
C ARG A 251 -0.06 -7.19 -0.43
N SER A 252 1.21 -7.59 -0.30
CA SER A 252 1.69 -8.36 0.85
C SER A 252 1.50 -7.57 2.14
N ALA A 253 1.98 -6.32 2.19
CA ALA A 253 1.85 -5.46 3.37
C ALA A 253 0.38 -5.15 3.73
N ALA A 254 -0.49 -4.93 2.74
CA ALA A 254 -1.92 -4.74 3.00
C ALA A 254 -2.61 -6.01 3.56
N SER A 255 -2.16 -7.21 3.14
CA SER A 255 -2.67 -8.47 3.68
C SER A 255 -2.18 -8.70 5.10
N GLU A 256 -0.92 -8.44 5.37
CA GLU A 256 -0.30 -8.55 6.70
C GLU A 256 -0.95 -7.58 7.68
N LEU A 257 -1.09 -6.32 7.30
CA LEU A 257 -1.78 -5.31 8.12
C LEU A 257 -3.21 -5.74 8.45
N ALA A 258 -3.94 -6.31 7.48
CA ALA A 258 -5.30 -6.80 7.70
C ALA A 258 -5.34 -7.97 8.69
N LEU A 259 -4.45 -8.97 8.53
CA LEU A 259 -4.35 -10.11 9.45
C LEU A 259 -3.96 -9.68 10.87
N LEU A 260 -2.96 -8.81 11.00
CA LEU A 260 -2.53 -8.29 12.30
C LEU A 260 -3.64 -7.49 12.98
N THR A 261 -4.39 -6.69 12.21
CA THR A 261 -5.53 -5.94 12.74
C THR A 261 -6.63 -6.87 13.26
N GLU A 262 -7.00 -7.88 12.47
CA GLU A 262 -8.00 -8.90 12.87
C GLU A 262 -7.54 -9.66 14.13
N ALA A 263 -6.32 -10.21 14.13
CA ALA A 263 -5.77 -10.94 15.28
C ALA A 263 -5.65 -10.06 16.54
N THR A 264 -5.28 -8.79 16.37
CA THR A 264 -5.20 -7.83 17.49
C THR A 264 -6.57 -7.58 18.11
N LEU A 265 -7.61 -7.49 17.29
CA LEU A 265 -8.99 -7.33 17.76
C LEU A 265 -9.50 -8.59 18.45
N ASP A 266 -9.21 -9.76 17.90
CA ASP A 266 -9.58 -11.04 18.51
C ASP A 266 -8.94 -11.23 19.89
N LEU A 267 -7.69 -10.81 20.06
CA LEU A 267 -6.94 -10.95 21.32
C LEU A 267 -7.23 -9.82 22.32
N HIS A 268 -7.42 -8.58 21.87
CA HIS A 268 -7.50 -7.39 22.74
C HIS A 268 -8.86 -6.70 22.75
N GLY A 269 -9.86 -7.22 22.01
CA GLY A 269 -11.23 -6.70 22.05
C GLY A 269 -11.85 -6.76 23.45
N ARG A 270 -11.59 -7.84 24.20
CA ARG A 270 -11.98 -7.99 25.61
C ARG A 270 -11.33 -6.93 26.50
N THR A 271 -10.03 -6.67 26.33
CA THR A 271 -9.30 -5.62 27.06
C THR A 271 -9.94 -4.26 26.86
N LEU A 272 -10.39 -3.96 25.63
CA LEU A 272 -11.11 -2.73 25.35
C LEU A 272 -12.49 -2.68 26.06
N ALA A 273 -13.23 -3.78 26.10
CA ALA A 273 -14.52 -3.85 26.79
C ALA A 273 -14.39 -3.58 28.29
N VAL A 274 -13.39 -4.16 28.93
CA VAL A 274 -13.08 -3.93 30.35
C VAL A 274 -12.67 -2.48 30.59
N ALA A 275 -11.76 -1.94 29.76
CA ALA A 275 -11.30 -0.55 29.90
C ALA A 275 -12.42 0.49 29.70
N LEU A 276 -13.48 0.16 28.95
CA LEU A 276 -14.66 1.00 28.76
C LEU A 276 -15.79 0.73 29.77
N GLY A 277 -15.61 -0.20 30.70
CA GLY A 277 -16.62 -0.58 31.70
C GLY A 277 -17.84 -1.29 31.09
N VAL A 278 -17.69 -1.89 29.91
CA VAL A 278 -18.77 -2.66 29.25
C VAL A 278 -18.83 -4.09 29.77
N ALA A 279 -17.65 -4.66 30.08
CA ALA A 279 -17.48 -5.99 30.66
C ALA A 279 -16.80 -5.90 32.04
N ALA A 280 -17.04 -6.88 32.91
CA ALA A 280 -16.38 -6.97 34.21
C ALA A 280 -14.92 -7.48 34.06
N GLU A 281 -14.06 -7.15 35.02
CA GLU A 281 -12.62 -7.48 34.98
C GLU A 281 -12.33 -8.99 34.99
N ASP A 282 -13.25 -9.78 35.55
CA ASP A 282 -13.17 -11.24 35.65
C ASP A 282 -13.69 -11.97 34.41
N THR A 283 -14.24 -11.25 33.43
CA THR A 283 -14.81 -11.85 32.23
C THR A 283 -13.70 -12.35 31.30
N VAL A 284 -13.68 -13.66 31.04
CA VAL A 284 -12.69 -14.32 30.17
C VAL A 284 -13.32 -14.70 28.84
N GLY A 285 -12.54 -14.65 27.76
CA GLY A 285 -12.94 -15.11 26.43
C GLY A 285 -13.09 -13.99 25.40
N PRO A 286 -13.47 -14.34 24.16
CA PRO A 286 -13.61 -13.39 23.07
C PRO A 286 -14.70 -12.36 23.36
N LEU A 287 -14.64 -11.21 22.69
CA LEU A 287 -15.66 -10.16 22.80
C LEU A 287 -17.01 -10.67 22.28
N GLU A 288 -18.07 -10.52 23.08
CA GLU A 288 -19.42 -10.88 22.63
C GLU A 288 -20.02 -9.80 21.73
N LEU A 289 -20.97 -10.21 20.88
CA LEU A 289 -21.62 -9.32 19.91
C LEU A 289 -22.30 -8.12 20.59
N GLU A 290 -23.00 -8.34 21.69
CA GLU A 290 -23.71 -7.28 22.43
C GLU A 290 -22.75 -6.28 23.07
N GLU A 291 -21.62 -6.76 23.57
CA GLU A 291 -20.58 -5.93 24.18
C GLU A 291 -19.93 -5.01 23.14
N GLY A 292 -19.58 -5.55 21.97
CA GLY A 292 -19.03 -4.72 20.89
C GLY A 292 -20.04 -3.70 20.34
N GLN A 293 -21.33 -4.03 20.29
CA GLN A 293 -22.38 -3.06 19.94
C GLN A 293 -22.48 -1.92 20.97
N ARG A 294 -22.38 -2.23 22.27
CA ARG A 294 -22.35 -1.24 23.35
C ARG A 294 -21.12 -0.35 23.24
N ILE A 295 -19.93 -0.92 23.02
CA ILE A 295 -18.68 -0.16 22.77
C ILE A 295 -18.85 0.78 21.59
N SER A 296 -19.40 0.28 20.46
CA SER A 296 -19.61 1.08 19.25
C SER A 296 -20.56 2.25 19.50
N THR A 297 -21.64 2.02 20.24
CA THR A 297 -22.61 3.04 20.62
C THR A 297 -21.95 4.14 21.47
N MET A 298 -21.16 3.74 22.48
CA MET A 298 -20.39 4.69 23.31
C MET A 298 -19.34 5.45 22.49
N ALA A 299 -18.66 4.77 21.56
CA ALA A 299 -17.58 5.34 20.77
C ALA A 299 -18.07 6.34 19.71
N ARG A 300 -19.23 6.05 19.07
CA ARG A 300 -19.90 6.93 18.09
C ARG A 300 -20.40 8.22 18.72
N LYS A 301 -20.78 8.21 20.01
CA LYS A 301 -21.35 9.37 20.72
C LYS A 301 -22.55 9.99 19.97
N GLY A 302 -23.37 9.17 19.32
CA GLY A 302 -24.53 9.61 18.54
C GLY A 302 -24.24 10.15 17.12
N ARG A 303 -23.05 9.89 16.56
CA ARG A 303 -22.70 10.19 15.16
C ARG A 303 -22.95 9.03 14.22
#